data_AF-A0AAA9YY11-F1
#
_entry.id   AF-A0AAA9YY11-F1
#
_cell.length_a   1.000
_cell.length_b   1.000
_cell.length_c   1.000
_cell.angle_alpha   90.00
_cell.angle_beta   90.00
_cell.angle_gamma   90.00
#
_symmetry.space_group_name_H-M   'P 1'
#
loop_
_entity.id
_entity.type
_entity.pdbx_description
1 polymer ?
#
loop_
_entity_poly.entity_id
_entity_poly.type
_entity_poly.pdbx_seq_one_letter_code
_entity_poly.pdbx_strand_id
1 'polypeptide(L)' 'MLQKLLLLLGKEKFQLVSFYQKYVDEASRKELKDILIPGRTLLVADLRLCKPKKFGSPGVHTRYQESFS' A
#
# COMPACT_ATOMS: atom_id res chain seq x y z
N MET A 1 18.88 5.60 14.62
CA MET A 1 18.08 6.84 14.65
C MET A 1 17.64 7.26 13.25
N LEU A 2 18.56 7.52 12.31
CA LEU A 2 18.24 7.97 10.94
C LEU A 2 17.40 6.96 10.11
N GLN A 3 17.68 5.66 10.19
CA GLN A 3 16.89 4.63 9.49
C GLN A 3 15.44 4.51 10.01
N LYS A 4 15.18 4.87 11.27
CA LYS A 4 13.83 4.89 11.87
C LYS A 4 13.01 6.09 11.38
N LEU A 5 13.67 7.22 11.09
CA LEU A 5 13.05 8.42 10.51
C LEU A 5 12.61 8.18 9.05
N LEU A 6 13.43 7.44 8.28
CA LEU A 6 13.13 7.08 6.88
C LEU A 6 11.93 6.11 6.75
N LEU A 7 11.71 5.28 7.78
CA LEU A 7 10.58 4.34 7.87
C LEU A 7 9.28 5.04 8.31
N LEU A 8 9.35 6.06 9.17
CA LEU A 8 8.22 6.93 9.53
C LEU A 8 7.79 7.85 8.37
N LEU A 9 8.73 8.37 7.59
CA LEU A 9 8.47 9.07 6.33
C LEU A 9 7.96 8.15 5.20
N GLY A 10 7.96 6.82 5.42
CA GLY A 10 7.49 5.81 4.49
C GLY A 10 6.04 6.00 4.02
N LYS A 11 5.20 6.64 4.83
CA LYS A 11 3.76 6.83 4.56
C LYS A 11 3.41 8.10 3.79
N GLU A 12 4.31 9.07 3.68
CA GLU A 12 4.00 10.40 3.10
C GLU A 12 4.74 10.70 1.79
N LYS A 13 5.32 9.68 1.16
CA LYS A 13 6.10 9.81 -0.08
C LYS A 13 5.26 10.27 -1.29
N PHE A 14 3.97 9.96 -1.30
CA PHE A 14 3.03 10.45 -2.34
C PHE A 14 2.85 11.97 -2.28
N GLN A 15 2.82 12.54 -1.07
CA GLN A 15 2.69 13.98 -0.87
C GLN A 15 3.94 14.72 -1.35
N LEU A 16 5.13 14.11 -1.19
CA LEU A 16 6.39 14.65 -1.68
C LEU A 16 6.37 14.80 -3.21
N VAL A 17 6.04 13.73 -3.95
CA VAL A 17 5.98 13.76 -5.42
C VAL A 17 4.96 14.78 -5.94
N SER A 18 3.83 14.94 -5.24
CA SER A 18 2.82 15.95 -5.58
C SER A 18 3.26 17.38 -5.26
N PHE A 19 4.03 17.59 -4.19
CA PHE A 19 4.56 18.89 -3.83
C PHE A 19 5.57 19.40 -4.87
N TYR A 20 6.51 18.55 -5.29
CA TYR A 20 7.48 18.89 -6.33
C TYR A 20 6.81 19.18 -7.69
N GLN A 21 5.71 18.50 -8.03
CA GLN A 21 4.93 18.82 -9.25
C GLN A 21 4.34 20.23 -9.21
N LYS A 22 3.93 20.73 -8.04
CA LYS A 22 3.17 21.96 -7.92
C LYS A 22 4.04 23.19 -7.63
N TYR A 23 5.18 23.03 -6.95
CA TYR A 23 5.92 24.16 -6.38
C TYR A 23 7.39 24.26 -6.78
N VAL A 24 7.98 23.26 -7.43
CA VAL A 24 9.45 23.18 -7.63
C VAL A 24 9.77 23.01 -9.12
N ASP A 25 9.91 21.78 -9.63
CA ASP A 25 10.21 21.54 -11.04
C ASP A 25 9.96 20.07 -11.45
N GLU A 26 9.72 19.87 -12.74
CA GLU A 26 9.37 18.55 -13.29
C GLU A 26 10.57 17.59 -13.37
N ALA A 27 11.79 18.15 -13.50
CA ALA A 27 13.02 17.36 -13.54
C ALA A 27 13.25 16.60 -12.23
N SER A 28 13.23 17.30 -11.09
CA SER A 28 13.38 16.68 -9.77
C SER A 28 12.27 15.69 -9.46
N ARG A 29 11.04 15.98 -9.90
CA ARG A 29 9.92 15.02 -9.75
C ARG A 29 10.19 13.72 -10.51
N LYS A 30 10.72 13.79 -11.72
CA LYS A 30 10.95 12.61 -12.56
C LYS A 30 12.01 11.72 -11.93
N GLU A 31 13.11 12.31 -11.44
CA GLU A 31 14.15 11.59 -10.71
C GLU A 31 13.60 10.92 -9.45
N LEU A 32 12.80 11.63 -8.66
CA LEU A 32 12.13 11.08 -7.47
C LEU A 32 11.19 9.92 -7.83
N LYS A 33 10.45 10.03 -8.93
CA LYS A 33 9.60 8.94 -9.43
C LYS A 33 10.42 7.74 -9.86
N ASP A 34 11.49 7.93 -10.61
CA ASP A 34 12.34 6.85 -11.12
C ASP A 34 12.99 6.06 -9.98
N ILE A 35 13.36 6.73 -8.88
CA ILE A 35 13.85 6.08 -7.65
C ILE A 35 12.74 5.30 -6.92
N LEU A 36 11.49 5.75 -6.97
CA LEU A 36 10.35 5.18 -6.22
C LEU A 36 9.60 4.06 -6.99
N ILE A 37 9.68 4.01 -8.32
CA ILE A 37 9.04 3.01 -9.19
C ILE A 37 9.38 1.54 -8.84
N PRO A 38 10.63 1.16 -8.52
CA PRO A 38 10.93 -0.24 -8.22
C PRO A 38 10.18 -0.76 -6.97
N GLY A 39 9.84 0.12 -6.02
CA GLY A 39 9.02 -0.20 -4.84
C GLY A 39 7.52 -0.02 -5.11
N ARG A 40 6.95 -0.78 -6.06
CA ARG A 40 5.57 -0.61 -6.60
C ARG A 40 4.44 -0.44 -5.57
N THR A 41 4.61 -0.90 -4.34
CA THR A 41 3.65 -0.73 -3.22
C THR A 41 3.61 0.68 -2.62
N LEU A 42 4.51 1.58 -3.03
CA LEU A 42 4.64 2.94 -2.46
C LEU A 42 3.81 4.01 -3.18
N LEU A 43 3.52 3.83 -4.48
CA LEU A 43 2.74 4.79 -5.29
C LEU A 43 1.36 4.25 -5.69
N VAL A 44 1.21 2.93 -5.75
CA VAL A 44 -0.03 2.26 -6.12
C VAL A 44 -0.54 1.54 -4.88
N ALA A 45 -1.81 1.76 -4.56
CA ALA A 45 -2.46 1.02 -3.49
C ALA A 45 -2.54 -0.48 -3.86
N ASP A 46 -2.20 -1.35 -2.92
CA ASP A 46 -2.41 -2.79 -3.12
C ASP A 46 -3.90 -3.12 -3.20
N LEU A 47 -4.33 -3.73 -4.31
CA LEU A 47 -5.72 -4.17 -4.54
C LEU A 47 -6.15 -5.37 -3.67
N ARG A 48 -5.30 -5.82 -2.74
CA ARG A 48 -5.58 -6.97 -1.86
C ARG A 48 -6.56 -6.56 -0.77
N LEU A 49 -7.84 -6.73 -1.05
CA LEU A 49 -8.92 -6.45 -0.11
C LEU A 49 -9.28 -7.70 0.71
N CYS A 50 -9.58 -7.48 2.00
CA CYS A 50 -10.19 -8.51 2.84
C CYS A 50 -11.57 -8.85 2.27
N LYS A 51 -11.76 -10.12 1.91
CA LYS A 51 -13.05 -10.60 1.41
C LYS A 51 -14.09 -10.57 2.53
N PRO A 52 -15.36 -10.25 2.23
CA PRO A 52 -16.43 -10.24 3.23
C PRO A 52 -16.71 -11.66 3.75
N LYS A 53 -17.06 -11.77 5.03
CA LYS A 53 -17.44 -13.03 5.67
C LYS A 53 -18.79 -13.50 5.11
N LYS A 54 -18.89 -14.79 4.77
CA LYS A 54 -20.15 -15.42 4.37
C LYS A 54 -20.91 -15.90 5.61
N PHE A 55 -22.23 -15.87 5.56
CA PHE A 55 -23.07 -16.37 6.65
C PHE A 55 -22.94 -17.90 6.78
N GLY A 56 -23.02 -18.42 8.01
CA GLY A 56 -22.90 -19.87 8.26
C GLY A 56 -21.48 -20.41 8.15
N SER A 57 -20.45 -19.56 8.28
CA SER A 57 -19.06 -20.02 8.39
C SER A 57 -18.23 -19.14 9.34
N PRO A 58 -17.12 -19.66 9.89
CA PRO A 58 -16.22 -18.86 10.71
C PRO A 58 -15.34 -17.90 9.88
N GLY A 59 -15.03 -18.22 8.62
CA GLY A 59 -14.19 -17.42 7.73
C GLY A 59 -14.74 -17.30 6.30
N VAL A 60 -13.99 -16.58 5.46
CA VAL A 60 -14.38 -16.30 4.05
C VAL A 60 -14.45 -17.57 3.21
N HIS A 61 -13.49 -18.48 3.43
CA HIS A 61 -13.33 -19.70 2.62
C HIS A 61 -13.58 -20.99 3.42
N THR A 62 -13.73 -20.90 4.73
CA THR A 62 -14.00 -22.05 5.60
C THR A 62 -15.51 -22.30 5.69
N ARG A 63 -15.90 -23.53 6.02
CA ARG A 63 -17.29 -23.95 6.33
C ARG A 63 -17.28 -24.60 7.72
N TYR A 64 -18.43 -24.70 8.38
CA TYR A 64 -18.53 -25.55 9.57
C TYR A 64 -18.41 -27.03 9.16
N GLN A 65 -17.80 -27.84 10.03
CA GLN A 65 -17.69 -29.28 9.85
C GLN A 65 -19.09 -29.89 10.02
N GLU A 66 -19.58 -30.62 9.02
CA GLU A 66 -20.79 -31.42 9.15
C GLU A 66 -20.45 -32.84 9.61
N SER A 67 -21.21 -33.37 10.55
CA SER A 67 -21.14 -34.76 11.02
C SER A 67 -22.41 -35.49 10.59
N PHE A 68 -22.25 -36.57 9.83
CA PHE A 68 -23.34 -37.47 9.49
C PHE A 68 -23.36 -38.62 10.51
N SER A 69 -24.56 -39.00 10.97
CA SER A 69 -24.83 -40.22 11.75
C SER A 69 -25.36 -41.32 10.85
#